data_AF-A0A7S3JDA6-F1
#
_entry.id   AF-A0A7S3JDA6-F1
#
_cell.length_a   1.000
_cell.length_b   1.000
_cell.length_c   1.000
_cell.angle_alpha   90.00
_cell.angle_beta   90.00
_cell.angle_gamma   90.00
#
_symmetry.space_group_name_H-M   'P 1'
#
loop_
_entity.id
_entity.type
_entity.pdbx_description
1 polymer ?
#
loop_
_entity_poly.entity_id
_entity_poly.type
_entity_poly.pdbx_seq_one_letter_code
_entity_poly.pdbx_strand_id
1 'polypeptide(L)'
;NFALSGKNSKRFFDSTGHLRKIRGLNYWPLTRVLTEKYRFKPEEAYVLADFLQSMLAWYPDKRPTAQEMLEHPWLRMPNNKNVKLTDEEYEQMMITIKKKEESNKKKELE
;
A
#
# COMPACT_ATOMS: atom_id res chain seq x y z
N ASN A 1 -4.97 -19.30 -11.16
CA ASN A 1 -4.61 -18.94 -9.77
C ASN A 1 -3.08 -18.91 -9.65
N PHE A 2 -2.45 -17.72 -9.76
CA PHE A 2 -0.98 -17.59 -9.80
C PHE A 2 -0.30 -18.05 -8.49
N ALA A 3 -0.98 -17.95 -7.35
CA ALA A 3 -0.46 -18.45 -6.07
C ALA A 3 -0.22 -19.97 -6.06
N LEU A 4 -0.96 -20.72 -6.89
CA LEU A 4 -0.89 -22.18 -6.95
C LEU A 4 0.06 -22.73 -8.01
N SER A 5 0.53 -21.90 -8.97
CA SER A 5 1.38 -22.36 -10.08
C SER A 5 2.86 -22.56 -9.71
N GLY A 6 3.31 -22.02 -8.57
CA GLY A 6 4.70 -22.15 -8.14
C GLY A 6 5.06 -23.56 -7.69
N LYS A 7 6.30 -24.01 -7.95
CA LYS A 7 6.82 -25.33 -7.53
C LYS A 7 6.61 -25.61 -6.04
N ASN A 8 6.71 -24.59 -5.19
CA ASN A 8 6.57 -24.69 -3.74
C ASN A 8 5.18 -24.29 -3.23
N SER A 9 4.20 -24.01 -4.10
CA SER A 9 2.89 -23.46 -3.71
C SER A 9 2.17 -24.32 -2.67
N LYS A 10 2.20 -25.64 -2.84
CA LYS A 10 1.56 -26.62 -1.95
C LYS A 10 2.04 -26.54 -0.49
N ARG A 11 3.26 -26.03 -0.24
CA ARG A 11 3.80 -25.84 1.10
C ARG A 11 3.13 -24.67 1.83
N PHE A 12 2.72 -23.64 1.10
CA PHE A 12 2.21 -22.39 1.66
C PHE A 12 0.70 -22.27 1.57
N PHE A 13 0.09 -22.75 0.47
CA PHE A 13 -1.32 -22.60 0.17
C PHE A 13 -2.08 -23.93 0.20
N ASP A 14 -3.36 -23.86 0.57
CA ASP A 14 -4.32 -24.96 0.37
C ASP A 14 -4.83 -25.01 -1.08
N SER A 15 -5.69 -25.98 -1.40
CA SER A 15 -6.28 -26.13 -2.74
C SER A 15 -7.18 -24.94 -3.15
N THR A 16 -7.66 -24.17 -2.18
CA THR A 16 -8.50 -22.99 -2.41
C THR A 16 -7.68 -21.71 -2.60
N GLY A 17 -6.38 -21.73 -2.29
CA GLY A 17 -5.48 -20.59 -2.39
C GLY A 17 -5.28 -19.80 -1.09
N HIS A 18 -5.78 -20.28 0.04
CA HIS A 18 -5.54 -19.65 1.34
C HIS A 18 -4.22 -20.12 1.95
N LEU A 19 -3.61 -19.27 2.78
CA LEU A 19 -2.38 -19.61 3.50
C LEU A 19 -2.67 -20.68 4.58
N ARG A 20 -1.92 -21.78 4.57
CA ARG A 20 -2.15 -22.91 5.48
C ARG A 20 -1.94 -22.58 6.96
N LYS A 21 -0.95 -21.73 7.24
CA LYS A 21 -0.49 -21.43 8.62
C LYS A 21 -0.99 -20.08 9.15
N ILE A 22 -1.42 -19.19 8.27
CA ILE A 22 -1.80 -17.82 8.62
C ILE A 22 -3.30 -17.68 8.38
N ARG A 23 -4.06 -17.53 9.46
CA ARG A 23 -5.54 -17.48 9.43
C ARG A 23 -6.10 -16.06 9.31
N GLY A 24 -5.30 -15.06 9.63
CA GLY A 24 -5.69 -13.64 9.54
C GLY A 24 -4.58 -12.83 8.90
N LEU A 25 -4.95 -11.98 7.95
CA LEU A 25 -4.04 -11.05 7.29
C LEU A 25 -4.50 -9.63 7.63
N ASN A 26 -3.59 -8.84 8.22
CA ASN A 26 -3.80 -7.42 8.43
C ASN A 26 -3.23 -6.68 7.22
N TYR A 27 -4.11 -6.31 6.30
CA TYR A 27 -3.72 -5.57 5.11
C TYR A 27 -3.38 -4.13 5.48
N TRP A 28 -2.15 -3.70 5.14
CA TRP A 28 -1.72 -2.32 5.28
C TRP A 28 -1.29 -1.79 3.92
N PRO A 29 -2.15 -1.03 3.23
CA PRO A 29 -1.84 -0.45 1.92
C PRO A 29 -0.55 0.39 1.98
N LEU A 30 0.23 0.37 0.89
CA LEU A 30 1.52 1.08 0.83
C LEU A 30 1.36 2.58 1.11
N THR A 31 0.30 3.20 0.58
CA THR A 31 -0.05 4.60 0.87
C THR A 31 -0.21 4.85 2.37
N ARG A 32 -0.97 4.01 3.08
CA ARG A 32 -1.15 4.11 4.54
C ARG A 32 0.16 3.88 5.29
N VAL A 33 1.02 2.96 4.84
CA VAL A 33 2.34 2.76 5.44
C VAL A 33 3.18 4.03 5.32
N LEU A 34 3.22 4.64 4.14
CA LEU A 34 3.98 5.88 3.89
C LEU A 34 3.46 7.04 4.74
N THR A 35 2.15 7.21 4.86
CA THR A 35 1.56 8.29 5.65
C THR A 35 1.64 8.05 7.16
N GLU A 36 1.26 6.87 7.64
CA GLU A 36 1.11 6.61 9.08
C GLU A 36 2.44 6.26 9.74
N LYS A 37 3.26 5.43 9.09
CA LYS A 37 4.55 4.99 9.67
C LYS A 37 5.67 5.95 9.35
N TYR A 38 5.74 6.44 8.12
CA TYR A 38 6.83 7.29 7.64
C TYR A 38 6.50 8.78 7.62
N ARG A 39 5.26 9.14 7.99
CA ARG A 39 4.77 10.53 8.12
C ARG A 39 4.88 11.32 6.82
N PHE A 40 4.78 10.66 5.68
CA PHE A 40 4.70 11.38 4.40
C PHE A 40 3.38 12.13 4.34
N LYS A 41 3.41 13.32 3.72
CA LYS A 41 2.17 14.01 3.38
C LYS A 41 1.32 13.12 2.46
N PRO A 42 -0.02 13.16 2.56
CA PRO A 42 -0.89 12.27 1.79
C PRO A 42 -0.63 12.32 0.28
N GLU A 43 -0.39 13.50 -0.27
CA GLU A 43 -0.11 13.71 -1.70
C GLU A 43 1.21 13.05 -2.11
N GLU A 44 2.30 13.33 -1.37
CA GLU A 44 3.62 12.73 -1.61
C GLU A 44 3.60 11.21 -1.47
N ALA A 45 2.90 10.71 -0.45
CA ALA A 45 2.71 9.28 -0.24
C ALA A 45 1.94 8.63 -1.39
N TYR A 46 0.92 9.30 -1.93
CA TYR A 46 0.13 8.79 -3.04
C TYR A 46 0.96 8.65 -4.32
N VAL A 47 1.67 9.70 -4.72
CA VAL A 47 2.43 9.68 -5.98
C VAL A 47 3.62 8.71 -5.91
N LEU A 48 4.28 8.61 -4.75
CA LEU A 48 5.33 7.61 -4.53
C LEU A 48 4.76 6.19 -4.52
N ALA A 49 3.62 5.97 -3.86
CA ALA A 49 2.98 4.68 -3.84
C ALA A 49 2.57 4.25 -5.25
N ASP A 50 2.00 5.14 -6.06
CA ASP A 50 1.60 4.87 -7.44
C ASP A 50 2.77 4.36 -8.30
N PHE A 51 3.92 5.03 -8.19
CA PHE A 51 5.17 4.60 -8.82
C PHE A 51 5.58 3.19 -8.38
N LEU A 52 5.63 2.93 -7.08
CA LEU A 52 6.09 1.65 -6.53
C LEU A 52 5.08 0.51 -6.75
N GLN A 53 3.78 0.79 -6.69
CA GLN A 53 2.71 -0.21 -6.81
C GLN A 53 2.75 -0.88 -8.18
N SER A 54 3.08 -0.12 -9.22
CA SER A 54 3.28 -0.63 -10.58
C SER A 54 4.39 -1.68 -10.63
N MET A 55 5.52 -1.44 -9.95
CA MET A 55 6.64 -2.40 -9.86
C MET A 55 6.32 -3.61 -8.97
N LEU A 56 5.36 -3.48 -8.05
CA LEU A 56 4.96 -4.52 -7.10
C LEU A 56 3.74 -5.33 -7.58
N ALA A 57 3.37 -5.22 -8.87
CA ALA A 57 2.24 -5.96 -9.40
C ALA A 57 2.42 -7.48 -9.22
N TRP A 58 1.38 -8.11 -8.67
CA TRP A 58 1.39 -9.54 -8.31
C TRP A 58 1.68 -10.45 -9.51
N TYR A 59 1.08 -10.13 -10.65
CA TYR A 59 1.31 -10.85 -11.90
C TYR A 59 2.57 -10.31 -12.58
N PRO A 60 3.59 -11.13 -12.84
CA PRO A 60 4.82 -10.70 -13.52
C PRO A 60 4.55 -10.01 -14.86
N ASP A 61 3.61 -10.53 -15.64
CA ASP A 61 3.29 -10.01 -16.98
C ASP A 61 2.63 -8.62 -16.95
N LYS A 62 2.18 -8.18 -15.77
CA LYS A 62 1.63 -6.83 -15.57
C LYS A 62 2.66 -5.85 -15.00
N ARG A 63 3.87 -6.32 -14.66
CA ARG A 63 4.92 -5.43 -14.16
C ARG A 63 5.55 -4.69 -15.34
N PRO A 64 5.56 -3.35 -15.33
CA PRO A 64 6.25 -2.58 -16.35
C PRO A 64 7.76 -2.84 -16.29
N THR A 65 8.39 -2.70 -17.44
CA THR A 65 9.84 -2.73 -17.57
C THR A 65 10.48 -1.51 -16.88
N ALA A 66 11.77 -1.62 -16.58
CA ALA A 66 12.51 -0.48 -16.04
C ALA A 66 12.47 0.73 -16.99
N GLN A 67 12.51 0.49 -18.30
CA GLN A 67 12.44 1.54 -19.31
C GLN A 67 11.12 2.30 -19.26
N GLU A 68 9.98 1.60 -19.20
CA GLU A 68 8.66 2.24 -19.05
C GLU A 68 8.56 3.02 -17.73
N MET A 69 9.14 2.50 -16.64
CA MET A 69 9.12 3.18 -15.35
C MET A 69 9.96 4.45 -15.31
N LEU A 70 10.96 4.62 -16.19
CA LEU A 70 11.71 5.88 -16.31
C LEU A 70 10.83 7.05 -16.80
N GLU A 71 9.72 6.74 -17.47
CA GLU A 71 8.78 7.75 -17.96
C GLU A 71 7.75 8.17 -16.90
N HIS A 72 7.72 7.48 -15.75
CA HIS A 72 6.74 7.74 -14.70
C HIS A 72 6.83 9.17 -14.15
N PRO A 73 5.70 9.90 -13.98
CA PRO A 73 5.69 11.30 -13.56
C PRO A 73 6.45 11.58 -12.27
N TRP A 74 6.42 10.64 -11.32
CA TRP A 74 7.13 10.75 -10.04
C TRP A 74 8.62 11.09 -10.19
N LEU A 75 9.32 10.51 -11.16
CA LEU A 75 10.75 10.78 -11.40
C LEU A 75 11.02 12.17 -12.00
N ARG A 76 10.00 12.82 -12.55
CA ARG A 76 10.07 14.16 -13.16
C ARG A 76 9.57 15.26 -12.22
N MET A 77 9.12 14.90 -11.02
CA MET A 77 8.64 15.88 -10.05
C MET A 77 9.78 16.80 -9.58
N PRO A 78 9.49 18.08 -9.30
CA PRO A 78 10.47 18.96 -8.69
C PRO A 78 10.86 18.43 -7.30
N ASN A 79 12.09 18.70 -6.89
CA ASN A 79 12.55 18.34 -5.55
C ASN A 79 11.75 19.09 -4.49
N ASN A 80 10.90 18.37 -3.76
CA ASN A 80 10.19 18.89 -2.61
C ASN A 80 10.97 18.51 -1.33
N LYS A 81 11.39 19.51 -0.54
CA LYS A 81 12.02 19.26 0.77
C LYS A 81 10.99 19.04 1.88
N ASN A 82 9.74 19.44 1.66
CA ASN A 82 8.65 19.36 2.62
C ASN A 82 7.76 18.12 2.39
N VAL A 83 8.41 16.95 2.39
CA VAL A 83 7.78 15.65 2.09
C VAL A 83 7.03 15.08 3.29
N LYS A 84 7.46 15.44 4.49
CA LYS A 84 6.95 14.89 5.74
C LYS A 84 6.00 15.87 6.42
N LEU A 85 5.03 15.31 7.13
CA LEU A 85 4.17 16.03 8.06
C LEU A 85 5.01 16.50 9.26
N THR A 86 4.66 17.66 9.81
CA THR A 86 5.12 18.05 11.14
C THR A 86 4.48 17.16 12.21
N ASP A 87 4.99 17.21 13.44
CA ASP A 87 4.40 16.45 14.55
C ASP A 87 2.93 16.84 14.78
N GLU A 88 2.62 18.14 14.74
CA GLU A 88 1.26 18.68 14.90
C GLU A 88 0.32 18.23 13.77
N GLU A 89 0.76 18.32 12.51
CA GLU A 89 -0.01 17.87 11.35
C GLU A 89 -0.29 16.36 11.42
N TYR A 90 0.71 15.58 11.84
CA TYR A 90 0.58 14.14 12.00
C TYR A 90 -0.44 13.78 13.09
N GLU A 91 -0.39 14.45 14.24
CA GLU A 91 -1.36 14.22 15.32
C GLU A 91 -2.80 14.48 14.87
N GLN A 92 -3.03 15.62 14.20
CA GLN A 92 -4.34 15.97 13.64
C GLN A 92 -4.83 14.93 12.62
N MET A 93 -3.93 14.45 11.75
CA MET A 93 -4.23 13.40 10.78
C MET A 93 -4.62 12.10 11.48
N MET A 94 -3.88 11.65 12.49
CA MET A 94 -4.16 10.41 13.21
C MET A 94 -5.49 10.47 13.98
N ILE A 95 -5.83 11.62 14.56
CA ILE A 95 -7.14 11.84 15.20
C ILE A 95 -8.26 11.71 14.15
N THR A 96 -8.07 12.32 12.98
CA THR A 96 -9.04 12.24 11.88
C THR A 96 -9.24 10.81 11.39
N ILE A 97 -8.15 10.04 11.23
CA ILE A 97 -8.22 8.62 10.82
C ILE A 97 -9.03 7.81 11.85
N LYS A 98 -8.72 7.94 13.15
CA LYS A 98 -9.44 7.22 14.21
C LYS A 98 -10.94 7.52 14.21
N LYS A 99 -11.31 8.80 14.12
CA LYS A 99 -12.72 9.23 14.04
C LYS A 99 -13.44 8.63 12.81
N LYS A 100 -12.75 8.56 11.66
CA LYS A 100 -13.31 7.99 10.43
C LYS A 100 -13.50 6.47 10.55
N GLU A 101 -12.54 5.76 11.13
CA GLU A 101 -12.65 4.32 11.37
C GLU A 101 -13.78 3.97 12.35
N GLU A 102 -13.97 4.75 13.41
CA GLU A 102 -15.11 4.60 14.33
C GLU A 102 -16.45 4.86 13.64
N SER A 103 -16.53 5.89 12.79
CA SER A 103 -17.74 6.19 12.01
C SER A 103 -18.08 5.06 11.03
N ASN A 104 -17.08 4.50 10.34
CA ASN A 104 -17.29 3.38 9.42
C ASN A 104 -17.78 2.13 10.16
N LYS A 105 -17.19 1.80 11.31
CA LYS A 105 -17.64 0.65 12.14
C LYS A 105 -19.09 0.79 12.59
N LYS A 106 -19.55 2.00 12.93
CA LYS A 106 -20.95 2.24 13.31
C LYS A 106 -21.91 1.99 12.13
N LYS A 107 -21.54 2.43 10.93
CA LYS A 107 -22.34 2.21 9.71
C LYS A 107 -22.41 0.75 9.27
N GLU A 108 -21.42 -0.06 9.58
CA GLU A 108 -21.41 -1.50 9.27
C GLU A 108 -22.29 -2.32 10.23
N LEU A 109 -22.73 -1.74 11.35
CA LEU A 109 -23.57 -2.38 12.36
C LEU A 109 -25.06 -1.99 12.25
N GLU A 110 -25.39 -1.01 11.40
CA GLU A 110 -26.76 -0.56 11.06
C GLU A 110 -27.24 -1.25 9.78
#